data_AF-A0A7C4I931-F1
#
_entry.id   AF-A0A7C4I931-F1
#
_cell.length_a   1.000
_cell.length_b   1.000
_cell.length_c   1.000
_cell.angle_alpha   90.00
_cell.angle_beta   90.00
_cell.angle_gamma   90.00
#
_symmetry.space_group_name_H-M   'P 1'
#
loop_
_entity.id
_entity.type
_entity.pdbx_description
1 polymer ?
#
loop_
_entity_poly.entity_id
_entity_poly.type
_entity_poly.pdbx_seq_one_letter_code
_entity_poly.pdbx_strand_id
1 'polypeptide(L)'
;MKNTVLIPLVIFINFIVTFSQPKQIIFMPGDTMWVYPTDNHGEITWYSTYDVISQGNGAFSDSNGYANTKAVVATFGPGSYPAYICDTLAGYGYTDWYLPSRDELNFLYDNQTTLACFSQSTYWSSTIDNIYQAYMQFFPVAGKYAVMKNETHSVHCIRRPQMLKDLMVRARVFRQFYTSAKGEIDVSVYNGSGFFTYQWSNGATSQDISNLNDGSYSLTVTDTQTAKKYNNTYLINTSTPVAGLLFYNDDTLMVNPNYTWAQWGPYGTDITAGNGASSTTDGIANTSAIVSQLGTGCTAYICDTMTAYGNTDWYLPAIDELQAIYNNRNALNVYQWKRYWSSTEYNSWLAKRLEFMDGTTDNGVKDSYEVVRCITNYKKLTSDILNNNSDNDLLLFPNPASSYIEIITSKPVISVSLLNSNGQPIQTIRNNNQVMLNGIPAGIYIMLIETDNYPVVRKFVVQ
;
A
#
# COMPACT_ATOMS: atom_id res chain seq x y z
N MET A 1 -47.58 40.91 54.87
CA MET A 1 -46.74 40.63 53.68
C MET A 1 -46.34 39.16 53.68
N LYS A 2 -47.03 38.31 52.90
CA LYS A 2 -46.47 37.09 52.32
C LYS A 2 -47.20 36.86 51.00
N ASN A 3 -46.44 37.03 49.92
CA ASN A 3 -46.89 36.93 48.54
C ASN A 3 -47.24 35.48 48.19
N THR A 4 -48.44 35.29 47.66
CA THR A 4 -48.84 34.09 46.92
C THR A 4 -48.26 34.23 45.51
N VAL A 5 -47.25 33.42 45.16
CA VAL A 5 -46.73 33.35 43.80
C VAL A 5 -47.47 32.23 43.07
N LEU A 6 -48.32 32.61 42.11
CA LEU A 6 -48.79 31.74 41.04
C LEU A 6 -47.64 31.47 40.07
N ILE A 7 -47.24 30.21 39.90
CA ILE A 7 -46.35 29.79 38.82
C ILE A 7 -47.25 29.21 37.71
N PRO A 8 -47.19 29.72 36.46
CA PRO A 8 -47.97 29.18 35.37
C PRO A 8 -47.40 27.81 34.94
N LEU A 9 -48.31 26.87 34.72
CA LEU A 9 -48.04 25.53 34.21
C LEU A 9 -47.49 25.63 32.78
N VAL A 10 -46.17 25.50 32.60
CA VAL A 10 -45.57 25.35 31.27
C VAL A 10 -45.79 23.91 30.82
N ILE A 11 -46.72 23.73 29.88
CA ILE A 11 -46.90 22.47 29.16
C ILE A 11 -45.70 22.31 28.23
N PHE A 12 -44.73 21.47 28.62
CA PHE A 12 -43.69 21.01 27.70
C PHE A 12 -44.29 19.97 26.76
N ILE A 13 -44.63 20.38 25.54
CA ILE A 13 -44.80 19.45 24.44
C ILE A 13 -43.39 18.96 24.06
N ASN A 14 -43.00 17.80 24.59
CA ASN A 14 -41.80 17.09 24.17
C ASN A 14 -42.01 16.55 22.75
N PHE A 15 -41.80 17.38 21.73
CA PHE A 15 -41.39 16.86 20.42
C PHE A 15 -39.92 16.46 20.54
N ILE A 16 -39.66 15.24 21.01
CA ILE A 16 -38.36 14.61 20.84
C ILE A 16 -38.30 14.20 19.36
N VAL A 17 -37.91 15.12 18.49
CA VAL A 17 -37.32 14.72 17.21
C VAL A 17 -35.89 14.32 17.53
N THR A 18 -35.66 13.03 17.78
CA THR A 18 -34.30 12.50 17.81
C THR A 18 -33.73 12.58 16.40
N PHE A 19 -33.15 13.71 16.02
CA PHE A 19 -32.22 13.70 14.91
C PHE A 19 -31.02 12.89 15.40
N SER A 20 -30.83 11.67 14.85
CA SER A 20 -29.57 10.96 15.04
C SER A 20 -28.46 11.88 14.57
N GLN A 21 -27.47 12.12 15.43
CA GLN A 21 -26.29 12.88 15.05
C GLN A 21 -25.55 12.14 13.92
N PRO A 22 -24.79 12.85 13.06
CA PRO A 22 -23.85 12.22 12.15
C PRO A 22 -23.02 11.15 12.85
N LYS A 23 -22.91 9.98 12.23
CA LYS A 23 -22.14 8.87 12.82
C LYS A 23 -20.67 9.02 12.49
N GLN A 24 -19.86 8.98 13.52
CA GLN A 24 -18.40 9.10 13.40
C GLN A 24 -17.78 7.71 13.27
N ILE A 25 -16.87 7.54 12.31
CA ILE A 25 -16.10 6.33 12.13
C ILE A 25 -14.66 6.66 11.70
N ILE A 26 -13.70 5.88 12.17
CA ILE A 26 -12.28 6.05 11.83
C ILE A 26 -12.07 5.40 10.47
N PHE A 27 -11.82 6.21 9.43
CA PHE A 27 -11.59 5.73 8.07
C PHE A 27 -10.13 5.32 7.87
N MET A 28 -9.21 6.14 8.39
CA MET A 28 -7.79 5.83 8.54
C MET A 28 -7.31 6.42 9.87
N PRO A 29 -6.18 5.97 10.45
CA PRO A 29 -5.68 6.56 11.68
C PRO A 29 -5.42 8.07 11.55
N GLY A 30 -5.95 8.86 12.47
CA GLY A 30 -5.91 10.33 12.42
C GLY A 30 -6.95 10.98 11.50
N ASP A 31 -7.74 10.18 10.76
CA ASP A 31 -8.73 10.65 9.81
C ASP A 31 -10.11 10.04 10.06
N THR A 32 -11.03 10.95 10.38
CA THR A 32 -12.37 10.61 10.81
C THR A 32 -13.35 10.91 9.68
N MET A 33 -14.14 9.90 9.32
CA MET A 33 -15.30 10.06 8.46
C MET A 33 -16.56 10.24 9.31
N TRP A 34 -17.38 11.20 8.92
CA TRP A 34 -18.71 11.41 9.46
C TRP A 34 -19.73 11.08 8.38
N VAL A 35 -20.66 10.20 8.72
CA VAL A 35 -21.69 9.69 7.82
C VAL A 35 -22.99 10.41 8.13
N TYR A 36 -23.68 10.89 7.09
CA TYR A 36 -24.97 11.52 7.27
C TYR A 36 -25.96 10.49 7.86
N PRO A 37 -26.84 10.87 8.79
CA PRO A 37 -27.66 9.89 9.52
C PRO A 37 -28.77 9.23 8.71
N THR A 38 -29.07 9.72 7.51
CA THR A 38 -30.11 9.22 6.60
C THR A 38 -29.64 9.34 5.16
N ASP A 39 -30.26 8.60 4.24
CA ASP A 39 -30.08 8.85 2.81
C ASP A 39 -30.42 10.31 2.49
N ASN A 40 -29.53 10.97 1.74
CA ASN A 40 -29.66 12.38 1.39
C ASN A 40 -30.57 12.60 0.18
N HIS A 41 -30.72 11.55 -0.64
CA HIS A 41 -31.68 11.49 -1.73
C HIS A 41 -31.98 10.03 -2.07
N GLY A 42 -33.20 9.77 -2.56
CA GLY A 42 -33.56 8.49 -3.19
C GLY A 42 -32.85 8.29 -4.54
N GLU A 43 -33.37 7.38 -5.36
CA GLU A 43 -32.75 7.05 -6.64
C GLU A 43 -32.71 8.24 -7.62
N ILE A 44 -31.51 8.58 -8.08
CA ILE A 44 -31.24 9.68 -9.02
C ILE A 44 -30.08 9.30 -9.96
N THR A 45 -29.99 9.92 -11.13
CA THR A 45 -28.91 9.71 -12.09
C THR A 45 -27.62 10.43 -11.70
N TRP A 46 -26.45 9.93 -12.12
CA TRP A 46 -25.12 10.41 -11.69
C TRP A 46 -24.80 11.83 -12.18
N TYR A 47 -24.98 12.09 -13.49
CA TYR A 47 -25.13 13.36 -14.23
C TYR A 47 -25.16 12.95 -15.72
N SER A 48 -25.10 13.89 -16.67
CA SER A 48 -25.02 13.63 -18.14
C SER A 48 -23.98 12.56 -18.54
N THR A 49 -24.38 11.71 -19.49
CA THR A 49 -23.65 10.49 -19.93
C THR A 49 -22.49 10.73 -20.90
N TYR A 50 -22.17 11.99 -21.26
CA TYR A 50 -21.20 12.28 -22.33
C TYR A 50 -20.18 13.38 -21.99
N ASP A 51 -20.26 13.98 -20.80
CA ASP A 51 -19.42 15.12 -20.46
C ASP A 51 -18.08 14.70 -19.86
N VAL A 52 -17.01 15.39 -20.30
CA VAL A 52 -15.65 15.24 -19.78
C VAL A 52 -15.46 16.21 -18.62
N ILE A 53 -15.16 15.69 -17.44
CA ILE A 53 -14.79 16.49 -16.28
C ILE A 53 -13.30 16.81 -16.41
N SER A 54 -12.98 18.02 -16.87
CA SER A 54 -11.59 18.48 -17.05
C SER A 54 -11.05 19.26 -15.85
N GLN A 55 -11.86 19.47 -14.81
CA GLN A 55 -11.49 20.21 -13.61
C GLN A 55 -10.89 19.26 -12.55
N GLY A 56 -9.94 19.76 -11.77
CA GLY A 56 -9.33 19.02 -10.66
C GLY A 56 -8.73 17.68 -11.10
N ASN A 57 -9.14 16.59 -10.44
CA ASN A 57 -8.72 15.22 -10.73
C ASN A 57 -9.65 14.48 -11.71
N GLY A 58 -10.56 15.20 -12.39
CA GLY A 58 -11.53 14.61 -13.32
C GLY A 58 -12.52 13.63 -12.68
N ALA A 59 -12.62 13.60 -11.34
CA ALA A 59 -13.41 12.64 -10.57
C ALA A 59 -12.97 11.16 -10.70
N PHE A 60 -11.71 10.90 -11.08
CA PHE A 60 -11.17 9.53 -11.21
C PHE A 60 -10.60 8.95 -9.91
N SER A 61 -10.54 9.72 -8.80
CA SER A 61 -9.91 9.21 -7.58
C SER A 61 -10.78 8.17 -6.90
N ASP A 62 -10.19 7.01 -6.59
CA ASP A 62 -10.86 5.97 -5.80
C ASP A 62 -10.97 6.30 -4.31
N SER A 63 -10.14 7.22 -3.81
CA SER A 63 -9.96 7.45 -2.36
C SER A 63 -10.25 8.88 -1.90
N ASN A 64 -10.61 9.80 -2.81
CA ASN A 64 -10.84 11.21 -2.50
C ASN A 64 -12.18 11.71 -3.05
N GLY A 65 -13.28 11.31 -2.40
CA GLY A 65 -14.62 11.67 -2.82
C GLY A 65 -14.90 13.16 -2.71
N TYR A 66 -14.22 13.87 -1.80
CA TYR A 66 -14.32 15.32 -1.67
C TYR A 66 -13.83 16.01 -2.95
N ALA A 67 -12.61 15.69 -3.38
CA ALA A 67 -12.03 16.22 -4.61
C ALA A 67 -12.88 15.88 -5.84
N ASN A 68 -13.34 14.62 -5.94
CA ASN A 68 -14.23 14.19 -7.03
C ASN A 68 -15.50 15.04 -7.05
N THR A 69 -16.17 15.18 -5.90
CA THR A 69 -17.41 15.96 -5.76
C THR A 69 -17.20 17.41 -6.19
N LYS A 70 -16.11 18.04 -5.74
CA LYS A 70 -15.77 19.41 -6.12
C LYS A 70 -15.46 19.55 -7.61
N ALA A 71 -14.76 18.58 -8.22
CA ALA A 71 -14.49 18.57 -9.65
C ALA A 71 -15.78 18.46 -10.49
N VAL A 72 -16.71 17.58 -10.08
CA VAL A 72 -18.02 17.42 -10.72
C VAL A 72 -18.82 18.72 -10.61
N VAL A 73 -18.94 19.29 -9.42
CA VAL A 73 -19.73 20.52 -9.18
C VAL A 73 -19.12 21.75 -9.87
N ALA A 74 -17.79 21.87 -9.88
CA ALA A 74 -17.10 22.95 -10.60
C ALA A 74 -17.32 22.87 -12.12
N THR A 75 -17.50 21.66 -12.66
CA THR A 75 -17.72 21.45 -14.10
C THR A 75 -19.17 21.74 -14.49
N PHE A 76 -20.14 21.28 -13.69
CA PHE A 76 -21.55 21.31 -14.08
C PHE A 76 -22.38 22.41 -13.42
N GLY A 77 -21.86 23.04 -12.37
CA GLY A 77 -22.56 24.10 -11.65
C GLY A 77 -23.84 23.61 -10.95
N PRO A 78 -24.77 24.54 -10.62
CA PRO A 78 -26.02 24.20 -9.96
C PRO A 78 -26.89 23.16 -10.70
N GLY A 79 -27.39 22.16 -9.98
CA GLY A 79 -28.26 21.15 -10.58
C GLY A 79 -28.91 20.19 -9.57
N SER A 80 -29.43 19.07 -10.06
CA SER A 80 -30.01 18.01 -9.24
C SER A 80 -29.34 16.68 -9.58
N TYR A 81 -28.19 16.43 -8.95
CA TYR A 81 -27.38 15.23 -9.15
C TYR A 81 -26.55 14.93 -7.88
N PRO A 82 -26.12 13.67 -7.65
CA PRO A 82 -25.52 13.20 -6.40
C PRO A 82 -24.42 14.10 -5.82
N ALA A 83 -23.44 14.50 -6.65
CA ALA A 83 -22.34 15.34 -6.19
C ALA A 83 -22.83 16.72 -5.71
N TYR A 84 -23.70 17.39 -6.46
CA TYR A 84 -24.24 18.70 -6.06
C TYR A 84 -25.11 18.65 -4.81
N ILE A 85 -25.90 17.57 -4.66
CA ILE A 85 -26.72 17.34 -3.46
C ILE A 85 -25.82 17.29 -2.23
N CYS A 86 -24.74 16.50 -2.28
CA CYS A 86 -23.82 16.43 -1.16
C CYS A 86 -23.02 17.73 -0.96
N ASP A 87 -22.59 18.38 -2.05
CA ASP A 87 -21.75 19.58 -1.98
C ASP A 87 -22.47 20.80 -1.38
N THR A 88 -23.78 20.90 -1.60
CA THR A 88 -24.62 22.01 -1.11
C THR A 88 -25.37 21.67 0.18
N LEU A 89 -25.19 20.46 0.69
CA LEU A 89 -25.81 20.01 1.93
C LEU A 89 -25.26 20.82 3.11
N ALA A 90 -26.15 21.55 3.77
CA ALA A 90 -25.90 22.16 5.07
C ALA A 90 -26.70 21.40 6.13
N GLY A 91 -26.01 20.67 6.99
CA GLY A 91 -26.64 19.80 7.99
C GLY A 91 -25.76 19.66 9.22
N TYR A 92 -26.39 19.67 10.40
CA TYR A 92 -25.73 19.48 11.70
C TYR A 92 -24.59 20.49 11.98
N GLY A 93 -24.71 21.71 11.45
CA GLY A 93 -23.69 22.75 11.60
C GLY A 93 -22.47 22.59 10.67
N TYR A 94 -22.55 21.69 9.69
CA TYR A 94 -21.47 21.40 8.74
C TYR A 94 -21.92 21.65 7.30
N THR A 95 -20.99 22.11 6.45
CA THR A 95 -21.22 22.51 5.05
C THR A 95 -20.19 21.89 4.09
N ASP A 96 -19.38 20.96 4.57
CA ASP A 96 -18.28 20.28 3.87
C ASP A 96 -18.62 18.81 3.58
N TRP A 97 -19.90 18.53 3.35
CA TRP A 97 -20.38 17.22 2.91
C TRP A 97 -20.03 16.98 1.45
N TYR A 98 -19.84 15.71 1.08
CA TYR A 98 -19.50 15.29 -0.27
C TYR A 98 -19.96 13.86 -0.56
N LEU A 99 -19.98 13.50 -1.84
CA LEU A 99 -20.35 12.17 -2.30
C LEU A 99 -19.12 11.23 -2.19
N PRO A 100 -19.22 10.09 -1.49
CA PRO A 100 -18.08 9.21 -1.23
C PRO A 100 -17.46 8.68 -2.53
N SER A 101 -16.12 8.64 -2.59
CA SER A 101 -15.39 7.89 -3.62
C SER A 101 -15.59 6.38 -3.47
N ARG A 102 -15.10 5.61 -4.43
CA ARG A 102 -15.33 4.16 -4.48
C ARG A 102 -14.84 3.46 -3.22
N ASP A 103 -13.64 3.79 -2.74
CA ASP A 103 -13.06 3.18 -1.54
C ASP A 103 -13.74 3.66 -0.26
N GLU A 104 -14.17 4.93 -0.22
CA GLU A 104 -14.96 5.44 0.91
C GLU A 104 -16.32 4.73 0.99
N LEU A 105 -16.98 4.52 -0.16
CA LEU A 105 -18.25 3.80 -0.21
C LEU A 105 -18.10 2.32 0.14
N ASN A 106 -17.00 1.69 -0.28
CA ASN A 106 -16.65 0.33 0.14
C ASN A 106 -16.50 0.24 1.66
N PHE A 107 -15.79 1.20 2.26
CA PHE A 107 -15.63 1.24 3.70
C PHE A 107 -16.96 1.43 4.44
N LEU A 108 -17.88 2.24 3.90
CA LEU A 108 -19.23 2.37 4.45
C LEU A 108 -19.99 1.04 4.42
N TYR A 109 -19.86 0.27 3.33
CA TYR A 109 -20.44 -1.06 3.20
C TYR A 109 -19.88 -2.03 4.27
N ASP A 110 -18.56 -2.05 4.45
CA ASP A 110 -17.92 -2.94 5.43
C ASP A 110 -18.34 -2.62 6.88
N ASN A 111 -18.74 -1.37 7.14
CA ASN A 111 -19.18 -0.87 8.44
C ASN A 111 -20.70 -0.65 8.56
N GLN A 112 -21.47 -1.12 7.58
CA GLN A 112 -22.91 -0.80 7.47
C GLN A 112 -23.73 -1.25 8.69
N THR A 113 -23.34 -2.34 9.35
CA THR A 113 -24.01 -2.88 10.54
C THR A 113 -23.82 -1.96 11.76
N THR A 114 -22.64 -1.39 11.93
CA THR A 114 -22.33 -0.40 12.98
C THR A 114 -22.99 0.95 12.68
N LEU A 115 -23.02 1.34 11.40
CA LEU A 115 -23.59 2.61 10.96
C LEU A 115 -25.13 2.59 10.96
N ALA A 116 -25.80 1.48 10.64
CA ALA A 116 -27.26 1.33 10.71
C ALA A 116 -28.07 2.53 10.14
N CYS A 117 -27.52 3.22 9.13
CA CYS A 117 -28.11 4.40 8.49
C CYS A 117 -28.34 4.22 6.98
N PHE A 118 -28.05 3.03 6.44
CA PHE A 118 -28.22 2.70 5.03
C PHE A 118 -29.51 1.90 4.81
N SER A 119 -30.25 2.29 3.77
CA SER A 119 -31.31 1.48 3.19
C SER A 119 -30.72 0.27 2.46
N GLN A 120 -31.53 -0.78 2.29
CA GLN A 120 -31.18 -1.95 1.46
C GLN A 120 -31.26 -1.59 -0.04
N SER A 121 -30.38 -0.70 -0.49
CA SER A 121 -30.37 -0.09 -1.83
C SER A 121 -28.99 -0.14 -2.49
N THR A 122 -28.90 0.46 -3.67
CA THR A 122 -27.67 0.79 -4.38
C THR A 122 -27.30 2.25 -4.15
N TYR A 123 -26.01 2.54 -4.07
CA TYR A 123 -25.52 3.89 -3.78
C TYR A 123 -24.47 4.34 -4.77
N TRP A 124 -24.60 5.58 -5.22
CA TRP A 124 -23.60 6.20 -6.09
C TRP A 124 -22.30 6.50 -5.36
N SER A 125 -21.19 6.25 -6.04
CA SER A 125 -19.90 6.85 -5.73
C SER A 125 -19.68 8.13 -6.54
N SER A 126 -18.81 9.02 -6.08
CA SER A 126 -18.27 10.13 -6.88
C SER A 126 -17.18 9.72 -7.88
N THR A 127 -16.71 8.48 -7.86
CA THR A 127 -15.67 8.00 -8.76
C THR A 127 -16.25 7.62 -10.12
N ILE A 128 -15.69 8.18 -11.21
CA ILE A 128 -16.00 7.75 -12.58
C ILE A 128 -15.06 6.66 -13.07
N ASP A 129 -15.60 5.77 -13.89
CA ASP A 129 -14.80 4.82 -14.65
C ASP A 129 -14.39 5.41 -16.00
N ASN A 130 -15.36 6.01 -16.69
CA ASN A 130 -15.17 6.63 -17.99
C ASN A 130 -16.27 7.69 -18.24
N ILE A 131 -16.35 8.19 -19.48
CA ILE A 131 -17.34 9.23 -19.83
C ILE A 131 -18.78 8.74 -19.69
N TYR A 132 -19.05 7.44 -19.88
CA TYR A 132 -20.38 6.83 -19.81
C TYR A 132 -20.74 6.26 -18.43
N GLN A 133 -19.75 5.81 -17.67
CA GLN A 133 -19.97 5.01 -16.47
C GLN A 133 -19.39 5.62 -15.20
N ALA A 134 -20.07 5.37 -14.08
CA ALA A 134 -19.61 5.69 -12.74
C ALA A 134 -19.80 4.49 -11.80
N TYR A 135 -19.05 4.47 -10.71
CA TYR A 135 -19.11 3.35 -9.77
C TYR A 135 -20.32 3.48 -8.83
N MET A 136 -20.97 2.35 -8.56
CA MET A 136 -21.98 2.20 -7.51
C MET A 136 -21.68 0.97 -6.64
N GLN A 137 -22.23 0.96 -5.43
CA GLN A 137 -22.15 -0.15 -4.49
C GLN A 137 -23.56 -0.63 -4.13
N PHE A 138 -23.77 -1.95 -4.19
CA PHE A 138 -24.98 -2.59 -3.68
C PHE A 138 -24.79 -2.97 -2.20
N PHE A 139 -25.65 -2.46 -1.32
CA PHE A 139 -25.54 -2.69 0.13
C PHE A 139 -26.16 -4.01 0.63
N PRO A 140 -27.23 -4.56 0.03
CA PRO A 140 -27.77 -5.87 0.40
C PRO A 140 -26.81 -7.04 0.16
N VAL A 141 -25.96 -6.95 -0.87
CA VAL A 141 -25.03 -8.02 -1.25
C VAL A 141 -23.78 -7.37 -1.83
N ALA A 142 -22.59 -7.85 -1.44
CA ALA A 142 -21.32 -7.30 -1.91
C ALA A 142 -21.27 -7.30 -3.44
N GLY A 143 -21.49 -6.13 -4.05
CA GLY A 143 -21.57 -5.96 -5.48
C GLY A 143 -21.07 -4.56 -5.86
N LYS A 144 -19.94 -4.54 -6.59
CA LYS A 144 -19.24 -3.34 -7.06
C LYS A 144 -19.37 -3.29 -8.57
N TYR A 145 -19.98 -2.25 -9.10
CA TYR A 145 -20.23 -2.17 -10.54
C TYR A 145 -19.96 -0.76 -11.07
N ALA A 146 -19.26 -0.69 -12.20
CA ALA A 146 -19.31 0.46 -13.08
C ALA A 146 -20.61 0.35 -13.90
N VAL A 147 -21.53 1.28 -13.68
CA VAL A 147 -22.87 1.29 -14.28
C VAL A 147 -23.06 2.55 -15.10
N MET A 148 -24.05 2.56 -16.00
CA MET A 148 -24.27 3.72 -16.85
C MET A 148 -24.76 4.90 -16.02
N LYS A 149 -24.26 6.11 -16.30
CA LYS A 149 -24.62 7.33 -15.54
C LYS A 149 -26.10 7.73 -15.62
N ASN A 150 -26.86 7.15 -16.57
CA ASN A 150 -28.31 7.31 -16.71
C ASN A 150 -29.13 6.32 -15.88
N GLU A 151 -28.51 5.36 -15.19
CA GLU A 151 -29.17 4.54 -14.17
C GLU A 151 -29.44 5.36 -12.91
N THR A 152 -30.38 4.91 -12.07
CA THR A 152 -30.79 5.65 -10.86
C THR A 152 -30.38 4.89 -9.61
N HIS A 153 -29.65 5.55 -8.71
CA HIS A 153 -29.19 4.97 -7.44
C HIS A 153 -29.26 6.01 -6.31
N SER A 154 -29.31 5.55 -5.06
CA SER A 154 -29.45 6.41 -3.89
C SER A 154 -28.19 7.24 -3.62
N VAL A 155 -28.35 8.32 -2.85
CA VAL A 155 -27.26 9.23 -2.46
C VAL A 155 -27.09 9.23 -0.96
N HIS A 156 -25.86 9.02 -0.50
CA HIS A 156 -25.50 9.10 0.90
C HIS A 156 -24.21 9.90 1.05
N CYS A 157 -24.30 11.03 1.74
CA CYS A 157 -23.21 11.99 1.85
C CYS A 157 -22.36 11.69 3.08
N ILE A 158 -21.06 11.94 2.94
CA ILE A 158 -20.09 11.85 4.04
C ILE A 158 -19.30 13.15 4.14
N ARG A 159 -18.57 13.32 5.24
CA ARG A 159 -17.56 14.37 5.37
C ARG A 159 -16.34 13.86 6.11
N ARG A 160 -15.16 14.39 5.76
CA ARG A 160 -13.86 14.08 6.36
C ARG A 160 -13.10 15.40 6.61
N PRO A 161 -13.26 16.01 7.79
CA PRO A 161 -12.72 17.36 8.08
C PRO A 161 -11.18 17.46 8.04
N GLN A 162 -10.47 16.34 7.97
CA GLN A 162 -9.01 16.30 7.87
C GLN A 162 -8.51 16.34 6.41
N MET A 163 -9.36 16.10 5.40
CA MET A 163 -8.93 16.11 4.00
C MET A 163 -8.43 17.49 3.53
N LEU A 164 -8.80 18.59 4.19
CA LEU A 164 -8.28 19.93 3.85
C LEU A 164 -7.04 20.31 4.68
N LYS A 165 -6.63 19.50 5.65
CA LYS A 165 -5.65 19.89 6.67
C LYS A 165 -4.22 19.47 6.33
N ASP A 166 -3.97 18.26 5.83
CA ASP A 166 -2.61 17.83 5.49
C ASP A 166 -2.53 17.20 4.10
N LEU A 167 -1.89 17.90 3.15
CA LEU A 167 -1.55 17.39 1.82
C LEU A 167 -0.57 16.23 1.99
N MET A 168 -1.00 15.00 1.67
CA MET A 168 -0.16 13.80 1.75
C MET A 168 0.17 13.34 0.34
N VAL A 169 1.46 13.22 0.02
CA VAL A 169 1.91 12.73 -1.28
C VAL A 169 2.72 11.47 -1.05
N ARG A 170 2.33 10.37 -1.69
CA ARG A 170 3.12 9.15 -1.75
C ARG A 170 3.72 9.03 -3.14
N ALA A 171 4.91 8.45 -3.26
CA ALA A 171 5.42 8.07 -4.55
C ALA A 171 6.02 6.68 -4.52
N ARG A 172 5.91 5.96 -5.63
CA ARG A 172 6.59 4.70 -5.88
C ARG A 172 7.67 4.93 -6.92
N VAL A 173 8.86 4.42 -6.64
CA VAL A 173 10.01 4.52 -7.54
C VAL A 173 10.33 3.14 -8.10
N PHE A 174 10.38 2.98 -9.41
CA PHE A 174 10.64 1.69 -10.07
C PHE A 174 11.40 1.85 -11.39
N ARG A 175 11.95 0.74 -11.91
CA ARG A 175 12.69 0.69 -13.19
C ARG A 175 11.72 0.45 -14.36
N GLN A 176 11.94 1.10 -15.50
CA GLN A 176 11.19 0.85 -16.72
C GLN A 176 11.61 -0.45 -17.41
N PHE A 177 10.61 -1.20 -17.86
CA PHE A 177 10.75 -2.60 -18.28
C PHE A 177 11.26 -2.81 -19.71
N TYR A 178 11.47 -1.74 -20.50
CA TYR A 178 11.80 -1.86 -21.93
C TYR A 178 13.17 -1.23 -22.27
N THR A 179 14.21 -2.07 -22.26
CA THR A 179 15.52 -1.87 -22.91
C THR A 179 16.42 -0.68 -22.52
N SER A 180 16.09 0.07 -21.47
CA SER A 180 17.01 1.06 -20.91
C SER A 180 16.96 1.05 -19.38
N ALA A 181 18.12 1.20 -18.73
CA ALA A 181 18.23 1.33 -17.27
C ALA A 181 17.69 2.71 -16.84
N LYS A 182 16.38 2.89 -16.98
CA LYS A 182 15.67 4.12 -16.64
C LYS A 182 14.69 3.86 -15.50
N GLY A 183 14.45 4.86 -14.68
CA GLY A 183 13.47 4.84 -13.61
C GLY A 183 12.18 5.60 -13.95
N GLU A 184 11.20 5.42 -13.10
CA GLU A 184 9.91 6.10 -13.09
C GLU A 184 9.51 6.40 -11.64
N ILE A 185 8.85 7.52 -11.45
CA ILE A 185 8.27 7.94 -10.18
C ILE A 185 6.77 8.17 -10.42
N ASP A 186 5.96 7.27 -9.85
CA ASP A 186 4.50 7.33 -9.83
C ASP A 186 4.07 8.00 -8.52
N VAL A 187 3.34 9.11 -8.61
CA VAL A 187 2.94 9.95 -7.48
C VAL A 187 1.45 9.82 -7.24
N SER A 188 1.05 9.56 -6.01
CA SER A 188 -0.34 9.61 -5.55
C SER A 188 -0.52 10.70 -4.51
N VAL A 189 -1.42 11.63 -4.77
CA VAL A 189 -1.79 12.70 -3.83
C VAL A 189 -3.07 12.31 -3.08
N TYR A 190 -2.98 12.30 -1.77
CA TYR A 190 -4.06 12.05 -0.82
C TYR A 190 -4.34 13.32 -0.03
N ASN A 191 -5.61 13.52 0.31
CA ASN A 191 -6.11 14.78 0.88
C ASN A 191 -5.86 15.96 -0.09
N GLY A 192 -6.15 17.19 0.34
CA GLY A 192 -6.12 18.40 -0.47
C GLY A 192 -7.36 18.55 -1.36
N SER A 193 -7.40 19.66 -2.11
CA SER A 193 -8.58 20.07 -2.87
C SER A 193 -8.86 19.24 -4.12
N GLY A 194 -7.90 18.45 -4.60
CA GLY A 194 -7.94 17.78 -5.90
C GLY A 194 -7.41 18.63 -7.06
N PHE A 195 -7.00 19.88 -6.78
CA PHE A 195 -6.45 20.80 -7.77
C PHE A 195 -4.98 21.04 -7.44
N PHE A 196 -4.11 20.29 -8.10
CA PHE A 196 -2.68 20.28 -7.79
C PHE A 196 -1.85 20.74 -8.98
N THR A 197 -0.77 21.46 -8.69
CA THR A 197 0.34 21.66 -9.62
C THR A 197 1.56 20.89 -9.15
N TYR A 198 2.28 20.32 -10.10
CA TYR A 198 3.50 19.56 -9.86
C TYR A 198 4.67 20.31 -10.47
N GLN A 199 5.77 20.37 -9.74
CA GLN A 199 7.03 20.91 -10.23
C GLN A 199 8.16 19.98 -9.83
N TRP A 200 8.78 19.37 -10.82
CA TRP A 200 9.93 18.50 -10.64
C TRP A 200 11.24 19.25 -10.85
N SER A 201 12.33 18.81 -10.20
CA SER A 201 13.66 19.37 -10.36
C SER A 201 14.22 19.23 -11.78
N ASN A 202 13.71 18.26 -12.56
CA ASN A 202 14.03 18.10 -13.98
C ASN A 202 13.18 18.97 -14.92
N GLY A 203 12.33 19.85 -14.37
CA GLY A 203 11.45 20.76 -15.11
C GLY A 203 10.11 20.18 -15.54
N ALA A 204 9.84 18.90 -15.27
CA ALA A 204 8.54 18.30 -15.57
C ALA A 204 7.43 18.87 -14.67
N THR A 205 6.20 18.89 -15.19
CA THR A 205 5.00 19.37 -14.48
C THR A 205 3.88 18.34 -14.44
N SER A 206 4.13 17.12 -14.92
CA SER A 206 3.22 15.99 -14.77
C SER A 206 3.25 15.46 -13.34
N GLN A 207 2.15 14.82 -12.92
CA GLN A 207 2.08 14.12 -11.65
C GLN A 207 3.14 13.02 -11.58
N ASP A 208 3.19 12.19 -12.61
CA ASP A 208 4.14 11.09 -12.74
C ASP A 208 5.26 11.48 -13.72
N ILE A 209 6.47 10.99 -13.48
CA ILE A 209 7.62 11.21 -14.37
C ILE A 209 8.34 9.90 -14.64
N SER A 210 8.77 9.72 -15.89
CA SER A 210 9.24 8.44 -16.40
C SER A 210 10.49 8.66 -17.28
N ASN A 211 11.16 7.60 -17.72
CA ASN A 211 12.42 7.65 -18.50
C ASN A 211 13.60 8.34 -17.77
N LEU A 212 13.66 8.20 -16.46
CA LEU A 212 14.61 8.92 -15.60
C LEU A 212 15.97 8.22 -15.55
N ASN A 213 17.06 8.98 -15.59
CA ASN A 213 18.38 8.43 -15.25
C ASN A 213 18.56 8.29 -13.74
N ASP A 214 19.58 7.53 -13.32
CA ASP A 214 20.08 7.54 -11.94
C ASP A 214 20.33 8.98 -11.48
N GLY A 215 19.79 9.33 -10.31
CA GLY A 215 19.83 10.69 -9.82
C GLY A 215 18.70 11.02 -8.86
N SER A 216 18.74 12.25 -8.36
CA SER A 216 17.79 12.79 -7.40
C SER A 216 16.77 13.69 -8.10
N TYR A 217 15.49 13.46 -7.82
CA TYR A 217 14.35 14.18 -8.39
C TYR A 217 13.51 14.76 -7.26
N SER A 218 13.53 16.09 -7.11
CA SER A 218 12.71 16.78 -6.11
C SER A 218 11.36 17.16 -6.71
N LEU A 219 10.29 16.87 -5.98
CA LEU A 219 8.92 17.24 -6.34
C LEU A 219 8.40 18.29 -5.36
N THR A 220 7.84 19.37 -5.91
CA THR A 220 6.94 20.27 -5.21
C THR A 220 5.52 20.06 -5.72
N VAL A 221 4.62 19.58 -4.85
CA VAL A 221 3.18 19.55 -5.10
C VAL A 221 2.56 20.76 -4.43
N THR A 222 1.79 21.56 -5.17
CA THR A 222 1.03 22.70 -4.61
C THR A 222 -0.46 22.46 -4.80
N ASP A 223 -1.21 22.48 -3.72
CA ASP A 223 -2.67 22.60 -3.76
C ASP A 223 -3.04 24.04 -4.11
N THR A 224 -3.62 24.25 -5.29
CA THR A 224 -3.88 25.59 -5.82
C THR A 224 -5.03 26.31 -5.12
N GLN A 225 -5.92 25.58 -4.44
CA GLN A 225 -7.01 26.19 -3.69
C GLN A 225 -6.61 26.54 -2.25
N THR A 226 -5.78 25.69 -1.60
CA THR A 226 -5.37 25.92 -0.20
C THR A 226 -3.99 26.58 -0.08
N ALA A 227 -3.26 26.72 -1.18
CA ALA A 227 -1.87 27.17 -1.25
C ALA A 227 -0.87 26.31 -0.45
N LYS A 228 -1.30 25.13 0.03
CA LYS A 228 -0.43 24.20 0.75
C LYS A 228 0.57 23.55 -0.20
N LYS A 229 1.80 23.44 0.26
CA LYS A 229 2.89 22.83 -0.50
C LYS A 229 3.41 21.59 0.19
N TYR A 230 3.70 20.58 -0.59
CA TYR A 230 4.43 19.39 -0.19
C TYR A 230 5.72 19.33 -1.01
N ASN A 231 6.85 19.15 -0.34
CA ASN A 231 8.15 19.00 -0.99
C ASN A 231 8.77 17.68 -0.56
N ASN A 232 9.21 16.87 -1.52
CA ASN A 232 9.97 15.66 -1.22
C ASN A 232 11.00 15.40 -2.34
N THR A 233 11.99 14.57 -2.03
CA THR A 233 13.05 14.19 -2.97
C THR A 233 13.10 12.68 -3.10
N TYR A 234 13.10 12.20 -4.33
CA TYR A 234 13.09 10.79 -4.68
C TYR A 234 14.37 10.45 -5.44
N LEU A 235 14.92 9.26 -5.18
CA LEU A 235 16.14 8.80 -5.83
C LEU A 235 15.83 7.68 -6.81
N ILE A 236 16.29 7.85 -8.04
CA ILE A 236 16.39 6.79 -9.02
C ILE A 236 17.78 6.18 -8.86
N ASN A 237 17.83 4.90 -8.53
CA ASN A 237 19.05 4.11 -8.57
C ASN A 237 18.78 2.80 -9.31
N THR A 238 19.12 2.79 -10.59
CA THR A 238 18.98 1.63 -11.47
C THR A 238 20.23 0.73 -11.49
N SER A 239 21.27 1.09 -10.72
CA SER A 239 22.60 0.46 -10.71
C SER A 239 22.87 -0.48 -9.52
N THR A 240 22.03 -0.49 -8.47
CA THR A 240 22.14 -1.46 -7.37
C THR A 240 20.98 -2.46 -7.37
N PRO A 241 21.22 -3.78 -7.52
CA PRO A 241 20.22 -4.79 -7.25
C PRO A 241 19.87 -4.76 -5.76
N VAL A 242 18.70 -4.23 -5.40
CA VAL A 242 18.18 -4.32 -4.03
C VAL A 242 17.52 -5.68 -3.87
N ALA A 243 17.72 -6.35 -2.73
CA ALA A 243 16.96 -7.54 -2.39
C ALA A 243 15.47 -7.23 -2.31
N GLY A 244 14.66 -7.97 -3.07
CA GLY A 244 13.20 -7.75 -3.10
C GLY A 244 12.54 -8.46 -1.93
N LEU A 245 11.59 -7.82 -1.26
CA LEU A 245 10.79 -8.44 -0.20
C LEU A 245 9.45 -8.94 -0.76
N LEU A 246 9.06 -10.14 -0.34
CA LEU A 246 7.84 -10.83 -0.74
C LEU A 246 7.09 -11.31 0.51
N PHE A 247 5.77 -11.14 0.55
CA PHE A 247 4.92 -11.77 1.56
C PHE A 247 4.36 -13.10 1.03
N TYR A 248 4.52 -14.19 1.77
CA TYR A 248 4.07 -15.53 1.36
C TYR A 248 3.63 -16.34 2.59
N ASN A 249 2.37 -16.80 2.65
CA ASN A 249 1.84 -17.68 3.70
C ASN A 249 2.33 -17.33 5.12
N ASP A 250 2.14 -16.08 5.51
CA ASP A 250 2.60 -15.52 6.78
C ASP A 250 4.11 -15.41 6.98
N ASP A 251 4.94 -15.56 5.94
CA ASP A 251 6.38 -15.26 5.91
C ASP A 251 6.70 -14.00 5.09
N THR A 252 7.89 -13.44 5.34
CA THR A 252 8.49 -12.35 4.58
C THR A 252 9.78 -12.90 4.01
N LEU A 253 9.79 -13.14 2.71
CA LEU A 253 10.92 -13.70 2.00
C LEU A 253 11.76 -12.56 1.45
N MET A 254 13.05 -12.56 1.76
CA MET A 254 14.02 -11.72 1.08
C MET A 254 14.60 -12.47 -0.12
N VAL A 255 14.45 -11.90 -1.31
CA VAL A 255 14.83 -12.52 -2.57
C VAL A 255 16.14 -11.92 -3.05
N ASN A 256 17.17 -12.74 -3.21
CA ASN A 256 18.43 -12.28 -3.79
C ASN A 256 18.20 -11.96 -5.28
N PRO A 257 18.50 -10.74 -5.76
CA PRO A 257 18.35 -10.38 -7.16
C PRO A 257 19.44 -11.02 -8.04
N ASN A 258 20.57 -11.41 -7.45
CA ASN A 258 21.60 -12.16 -8.13
C ASN A 258 21.20 -13.64 -8.26
N TYR A 259 21.69 -14.27 -9.32
CA TYR A 259 21.45 -15.68 -9.62
C TYR A 259 22.75 -16.33 -10.10
N THR A 260 22.79 -17.65 -10.04
CA THR A 260 23.87 -18.46 -10.62
C THR A 260 23.29 -19.67 -11.35
N TRP A 261 24.12 -20.51 -11.97
CA TRP A 261 23.72 -21.76 -12.62
C TRP A 261 24.30 -22.95 -11.89
N ALA A 262 23.48 -23.95 -11.61
CA ALA A 262 23.94 -25.19 -10.99
C ALA A 262 23.04 -26.38 -11.34
N GLN A 263 23.60 -27.56 -11.12
CA GLN A 263 22.84 -28.80 -11.12
C GLN A 263 22.06 -28.92 -9.81
N TRP A 264 20.85 -29.48 -9.87
CA TRP A 264 20.06 -29.74 -8.68
C TRP A 264 20.77 -30.71 -7.75
N GLY A 265 21.25 -31.82 -8.32
CA GLY A 265 21.96 -32.90 -7.63
C GLY A 265 22.29 -34.06 -8.59
N PRO A 266 22.82 -35.18 -8.09
CA PRO A 266 23.18 -36.32 -8.93
C PRO A 266 21.95 -37.04 -9.49
N TYR A 267 22.06 -37.52 -10.72
CA TYR A 267 21.06 -38.37 -11.37
C TYR A 267 20.90 -39.72 -10.66
N GLY A 268 19.67 -40.19 -10.48
CA GLY A 268 19.36 -41.51 -9.90
C GLY A 268 19.51 -41.60 -8.38
N THR A 269 19.54 -40.46 -7.68
CA THR A 269 19.63 -40.39 -6.22
C THR A 269 18.39 -39.71 -5.65
N ASP A 270 17.63 -40.40 -4.80
CA ASP A 270 16.55 -39.82 -3.99
C ASP A 270 17.12 -39.16 -2.73
N ILE A 271 16.59 -38.01 -2.34
CA ILE A 271 16.82 -37.46 -1.00
C ILE A 271 15.94 -38.24 -0.01
N THR A 272 16.60 -38.86 0.96
CA THR A 272 15.98 -39.64 2.04
C THR A 272 16.23 -39.00 3.41
N ALA A 273 17.16 -38.05 3.49
CA ALA A 273 17.39 -37.25 4.68
C ALA A 273 16.25 -36.24 4.93
N GLY A 274 16.04 -35.88 6.19
CA GLY A 274 15.04 -34.88 6.58
C GLY A 274 13.63 -35.23 6.08
N ASN A 275 13.02 -34.31 5.34
CA ASN A 275 11.69 -34.46 4.74
C ASN A 275 11.71 -35.10 3.33
N GLY A 276 12.84 -35.69 2.94
CA GLY A 276 13.07 -36.20 1.58
C GLY A 276 13.06 -35.11 0.51
N ALA A 277 13.29 -33.85 0.88
CA ALA A 277 13.21 -32.68 0.00
C ALA A 277 11.88 -32.56 -0.80
N SER A 278 10.81 -33.18 -0.33
CA SER A 278 9.55 -33.30 -1.09
C SER A 278 8.54 -32.18 -0.83
N SER A 279 8.82 -31.28 0.13
CA SER A 279 7.89 -30.21 0.49
C SER A 279 7.73 -29.21 -0.65
N THR A 280 6.50 -28.78 -0.93
CA THR A 280 6.25 -27.73 -1.92
C THR A 280 6.33 -26.33 -1.32
N THR A 281 6.27 -26.21 0.01
CA THR A 281 6.16 -24.93 0.72
C THR A 281 7.32 -24.62 1.68
N ASP A 282 8.16 -25.60 2.01
CA ASP A 282 9.22 -25.45 3.02
C ASP A 282 10.61 -25.64 2.38
N GLY A 283 11.11 -24.57 1.76
CA GLY A 283 12.43 -24.56 1.13
C GLY A 283 13.57 -24.73 2.12
N ILE A 284 13.39 -24.31 3.37
CA ILE A 284 14.41 -24.45 4.43
C ILE A 284 14.64 -25.92 4.75
N ALA A 285 13.57 -26.66 5.07
CA ALA A 285 13.66 -28.08 5.39
C ALA A 285 14.19 -28.89 4.19
N ASN A 286 13.73 -28.56 2.98
CA ASN A 286 14.24 -29.17 1.76
C ASN A 286 15.73 -28.90 1.56
N THR A 287 16.16 -27.64 1.66
CA THR A 287 17.57 -27.24 1.48
C THR A 287 18.46 -27.97 2.48
N SER A 288 18.06 -28.00 3.75
CA SER A 288 18.79 -28.72 4.81
C SER A 288 18.87 -30.22 4.52
N ALA A 289 17.78 -30.86 4.08
CA ALA A 289 17.76 -32.26 3.68
C ALA A 289 18.74 -32.54 2.53
N ILE A 290 18.69 -31.75 1.46
CA ILE A 290 19.56 -31.88 0.30
C ILE A 290 21.04 -31.72 0.71
N VAL A 291 21.37 -30.66 1.45
CA VAL A 291 22.74 -30.37 1.88
C VAL A 291 23.27 -31.44 2.82
N SER A 292 22.45 -31.93 3.75
CA SER A 292 22.86 -32.97 4.70
C SER A 292 23.21 -34.29 4.01
N GLN A 293 22.55 -34.63 2.91
CA GLN A 293 22.78 -35.87 2.18
C GLN A 293 23.85 -35.74 1.09
N LEU A 294 23.82 -34.65 0.32
CA LEU A 294 24.68 -34.48 -0.85
C LEU A 294 25.96 -33.68 -0.56
N GLY A 295 25.96 -32.85 0.48
CA GLY A 295 27.09 -31.98 0.81
C GLY A 295 27.41 -30.96 -0.29
N THR A 296 28.71 -30.73 -0.50
CA THR A 296 29.22 -29.78 -1.50
C THR A 296 28.90 -30.24 -2.93
N GLY A 297 28.41 -29.34 -3.78
CA GLY A 297 28.22 -29.60 -5.21
C GLY A 297 26.76 -29.71 -5.69
N CYS A 298 25.78 -29.50 -4.80
CA CYS A 298 24.37 -29.36 -5.17
C CYS A 298 23.94 -27.88 -5.17
N THR A 299 22.85 -27.57 -5.88
CA THR A 299 22.29 -26.21 -5.91
C THR A 299 21.88 -25.69 -4.52
N ALA A 300 21.41 -26.57 -3.64
CA ALA A 300 20.97 -26.21 -2.29
C ALA A 300 22.14 -25.68 -1.44
N TYR A 301 23.33 -26.28 -1.59
CA TYR A 301 24.55 -25.86 -0.89
C TYR A 301 24.98 -24.44 -1.23
N ILE A 302 24.75 -23.99 -2.48
CA ILE A 302 25.05 -22.62 -2.90
C ILE A 302 24.24 -21.61 -2.08
N CYS A 303 22.96 -21.92 -1.85
CA CYS A 303 22.11 -21.05 -1.03
C CYS A 303 22.45 -21.17 0.45
N ASP A 304 22.60 -22.38 0.98
CA ASP A 304 22.91 -22.63 2.39
C ASP A 304 24.21 -21.96 2.89
N THR A 305 25.20 -21.79 2.00
CA THR A 305 26.48 -21.15 2.33
C THR A 305 26.57 -19.68 1.93
N MET A 306 25.50 -19.12 1.35
CA MET A 306 25.50 -17.74 0.88
C MET A 306 25.57 -16.77 2.06
N THR A 307 26.43 -15.77 1.95
CA THR A 307 26.42 -14.58 2.81
C THR A 307 26.20 -13.36 1.93
N ALA A 308 25.04 -12.73 2.07
CA ALA A 308 24.66 -11.57 1.27
C ALA A 308 23.72 -10.66 2.07
N TYR A 309 23.84 -9.34 1.87
CA TYR A 309 22.98 -8.33 2.49
C TYR A 309 22.87 -8.47 4.02
N GLY A 310 23.95 -8.89 4.69
CA GLY A 310 23.98 -9.09 6.15
C GLY A 310 23.28 -10.36 6.66
N ASN A 311 22.81 -11.24 5.78
CA ASN A 311 22.12 -12.49 6.12
C ASN A 311 22.99 -13.70 5.76
N THR A 312 22.90 -14.75 6.58
CA THR A 312 23.67 -16.00 6.46
C THR A 312 22.77 -17.25 6.41
N ASP A 313 21.45 -17.06 6.42
CA ASP A 313 20.41 -18.10 6.52
C ASP A 313 19.65 -18.28 5.20
N TRP A 314 20.37 -18.14 4.09
CA TRP A 314 19.83 -18.30 2.76
C TRP A 314 19.53 -19.77 2.45
N TYR A 315 18.48 -20.01 1.68
CA TYR A 315 18.06 -21.33 1.25
C TYR A 315 17.49 -21.30 -0.17
N LEU A 316 17.37 -22.47 -0.78
CA LEU A 316 16.76 -22.63 -2.08
C LEU A 316 15.24 -22.73 -1.91
N PRO A 317 14.44 -21.89 -2.60
CA PRO A 317 12.99 -21.88 -2.42
C PRO A 317 12.36 -23.22 -2.82
N ALA A 318 11.36 -23.67 -2.08
CA ALA A 318 10.46 -24.72 -2.54
C ALA A 318 9.60 -24.23 -3.72
N ILE A 319 8.94 -25.15 -4.42
CA ILE A 319 8.27 -24.81 -5.69
C ILE A 319 7.16 -23.75 -5.53
N ASP A 320 6.42 -23.73 -4.42
CA ASP A 320 5.36 -22.75 -4.17
C ASP A 320 5.94 -21.39 -3.76
N GLU A 321 7.05 -21.37 -3.00
CA GLU A 321 7.80 -20.14 -2.72
C GLU A 321 8.35 -19.53 -4.01
N LEU A 322 8.87 -20.37 -4.91
CA LEU A 322 9.36 -19.96 -6.22
C LEU A 322 8.22 -19.43 -7.12
N GLN A 323 7.03 -20.04 -7.04
CA GLN A 323 5.82 -19.55 -7.71
C GLN A 323 5.39 -18.18 -7.18
N ALA A 324 5.51 -17.95 -5.87
CA ALA A 324 5.23 -16.65 -5.27
C ALA A 324 6.24 -15.57 -5.74
N ILE A 325 7.52 -15.93 -5.90
CA ILE A 325 8.53 -15.06 -6.53
C ILE A 325 8.12 -14.74 -7.97
N TYR A 326 7.70 -15.74 -8.77
CA TYR A 326 7.22 -15.51 -10.13
C TYR A 326 6.02 -14.55 -10.16
N ASN A 327 5.01 -14.75 -9.31
CA ASN A 327 3.82 -13.89 -9.28
C ASN A 327 4.17 -12.43 -8.97
N ASN A 328 5.25 -12.19 -8.22
CA ASN A 328 5.72 -10.87 -7.81
C ASN A 328 6.98 -10.39 -8.55
N ARG A 329 7.42 -11.12 -9.59
CA ARG A 329 8.71 -10.92 -10.27
C ARG A 329 8.94 -9.51 -10.80
N ASN A 330 7.87 -8.81 -11.17
CA ASN A 330 7.91 -7.43 -11.63
C ASN A 330 8.26 -6.48 -10.48
N ALA A 331 7.63 -6.66 -9.31
CA ALA A 331 7.91 -5.86 -8.12
C ALA A 331 9.29 -6.17 -7.53
N LEU A 332 9.75 -7.43 -7.64
CA LEU A 332 11.03 -7.90 -7.12
C LEU A 332 12.23 -7.62 -8.06
N ASN A 333 11.98 -7.13 -9.28
CA ASN A 333 13.02 -6.92 -10.31
C ASN A 333 13.85 -8.20 -10.63
N VAL A 334 13.18 -9.36 -10.65
CA VAL A 334 13.81 -10.67 -10.92
C VAL A 334 13.32 -11.34 -12.21
N TYR A 335 12.68 -10.57 -13.09
CA TYR A 335 12.13 -11.06 -14.36
C TYR A 335 13.24 -11.48 -15.35
N GLN A 336 13.30 -12.77 -15.70
CA GLN A 336 14.18 -13.30 -16.75
C GLN A 336 13.51 -14.51 -17.44
N TRP A 337 13.72 -14.67 -18.75
CA TRP A 337 13.22 -15.82 -19.51
C TRP A 337 14.10 -17.04 -19.29
N LYS A 338 14.02 -17.63 -18.10
CA LYS A 338 14.85 -18.75 -17.67
C LYS A 338 14.06 -19.70 -16.77
N ARG A 339 14.58 -20.92 -16.64
CA ARG A 339 14.11 -21.92 -15.70
C ARG A 339 14.88 -21.81 -14.39
N TYR A 340 14.16 -21.89 -13.29
CA TYR A 340 14.72 -21.82 -11.96
C TYR A 340 14.47 -23.11 -11.21
N TRP A 341 15.52 -23.67 -10.62
CA TRP A 341 15.38 -24.79 -9.70
C TRP A 341 14.60 -24.37 -8.47
N SER A 342 13.67 -25.23 -8.03
CA SER A 342 13.21 -25.22 -6.65
C SER A 342 13.95 -26.28 -5.84
N SER A 343 13.82 -26.26 -4.53
CA SER A 343 14.32 -27.30 -3.64
C SER A 343 13.42 -28.55 -3.59
N THR A 344 12.29 -28.55 -4.30
CA THR A 344 11.31 -29.64 -4.23
C THR A 344 11.70 -30.78 -5.16
N GLU A 345 12.07 -31.92 -4.59
CA GLU A 345 12.34 -33.16 -5.30
C GLU A 345 11.05 -33.80 -5.84
N TYR A 346 11.12 -34.39 -7.04
CA TYR A 346 10.01 -35.20 -7.58
C TYR A 346 10.26 -36.70 -7.42
N ASN A 347 11.47 -37.15 -7.76
CA ASN A 347 11.96 -38.53 -7.57
C ASN A 347 13.48 -38.57 -7.77
N SER A 348 14.08 -39.76 -7.80
CA SER A 348 15.54 -39.95 -7.88
C SER A 348 16.18 -39.37 -9.14
N TRP A 349 15.40 -39.13 -10.19
CA TRP A 349 15.89 -38.60 -11.47
C TRP A 349 15.56 -37.13 -11.68
N LEU A 350 14.46 -36.66 -11.10
CA LEU A 350 13.86 -35.36 -11.44
C LEU A 350 13.62 -34.48 -10.21
N ALA A 351 13.77 -33.18 -10.39
CA ALA A 351 13.38 -32.16 -9.43
C ALA A 351 12.42 -31.15 -10.07
N LYS A 352 11.64 -30.45 -9.26
CA LYS A 352 10.73 -29.43 -9.76
C LYS A 352 11.50 -28.15 -10.12
N ARG A 353 11.10 -27.54 -11.23
CA ARG A 353 11.57 -26.21 -11.65
C ARG A 353 10.41 -25.38 -12.18
N LEU A 354 10.64 -24.08 -12.27
CA LEU A 354 9.64 -23.11 -12.74
C LEU A 354 10.21 -22.27 -13.88
N GLU A 355 9.44 -22.17 -14.98
CA GLU A 355 9.76 -21.34 -16.14
C GLU A 355 9.28 -19.91 -15.88
N PHE A 356 10.21 -18.95 -15.76
CA PHE A 356 9.83 -17.56 -15.49
C PHE A 356 9.28 -16.83 -16.73
N MET A 357 9.28 -17.47 -17.90
CA MET A 357 8.63 -16.96 -19.12
C MET A 357 7.10 -16.89 -18.96
N ASP A 358 6.49 -17.97 -18.46
CA ASP A 358 5.03 -18.13 -18.42
C ASP A 358 4.49 -18.62 -17.06
N GLY A 359 5.38 -18.97 -16.12
CA GLY A 359 5.02 -19.43 -14.79
C GLY A 359 4.68 -20.91 -14.74
N THR A 360 4.94 -21.67 -15.80
CA THR A 360 4.70 -23.12 -15.82
C THR A 360 5.70 -23.85 -14.93
N THR A 361 5.23 -24.92 -14.31
CA THR A 361 6.08 -25.82 -13.51
C THR A 361 6.24 -27.15 -14.23
N ASP A 362 7.45 -27.68 -14.24
CA ASP A 362 7.76 -28.99 -14.80
C ASP A 362 8.84 -29.71 -13.97
N ASN A 363 9.18 -30.93 -14.38
CA ASN A 363 10.15 -31.77 -13.72
C ASN A 363 11.42 -31.86 -14.59
N GLY A 364 12.51 -31.25 -14.13
CA GLY A 364 13.80 -31.25 -14.82
C GLY A 364 14.72 -32.37 -14.32
N VAL A 365 15.64 -32.81 -15.18
CA VAL A 365 16.66 -33.81 -14.81
C VAL A 365 17.67 -33.17 -13.86
N LYS A 366 17.97 -33.83 -12.74
CA LYS A 366 18.74 -33.22 -11.64
C LYS A 366 20.15 -32.79 -11.99
N ASP A 367 20.80 -33.44 -12.95
CA ASP A 367 22.13 -33.12 -13.44
C ASP A 367 22.12 -32.11 -14.61
N SER A 368 20.97 -31.49 -14.92
CA SER A 368 20.92 -30.36 -15.83
C SER A 368 21.22 -29.04 -15.10
N TYR A 369 21.88 -28.12 -15.80
CA TYR A 369 22.17 -26.79 -15.27
C TYR A 369 20.97 -25.88 -15.47
N GLU A 370 20.39 -25.40 -14.37
CA GLU A 370 19.34 -24.39 -14.38
C GLU A 370 19.70 -23.26 -13.42
N VAL A 371 18.88 -22.21 -13.42
CA VAL A 371 19.13 -21.02 -12.62
C VAL A 371 18.81 -21.29 -11.15
N VAL A 372 19.68 -20.76 -10.28
CA VAL A 372 19.56 -20.81 -8.83
C VAL A 372 19.33 -19.40 -8.32
N ARG A 373 18.28 -19.24 -7.52
CA ARG A 373 17.97 -18.00 -6.82
C ARG A 373 17.69 -18.33 -5.37
N CYS A 374 18.50 -17.77 -4.48
CA CYS A 374 18.38 -18.00 -3.06
C CYS A 374 17.41 -16.99 -2.44
N ILE A 375 16.66 -17.45 -1.46
CA ILE A 375 15.82 -16.62 -0.60
C ILE A 375 16.24 -16.82 0.86
N THR A 376 15.88 -15.91 1.73
CA THR A 376 15.92 -16.15 3.18
C THR A 376 14.59 -15.74 3.80
N ASN A 377 14.21 -16.44 4.87
CA ASN A 377 12.98 -16.17 5.58
C ASN A 377 13.30 -15.18 6.68
N TYR A 378 13.00 -13.92 6.39
CA TYR A 378 13.18 -12.82 7.34
C TYR A 378 12.29 -13.00 8.60
N LYS A 379 11.28 -13.89 8.56
CA LYS A 379 10.31 -14.13 9.62
C LYS A 379 10.65 -15.11 10.73
N LYS A 380 11.80 -15.77 10.74
CA LYS A 380 12.24 -16.38 12.02
C LYS A 380 12.53 -15.33 13.09
N LEU A 381 12.71 -14.06 12.71
CA LEU A 381 12.72 -12.91 13.63
C LEU A 381 11.35 -12.28 13.86
N THR A 382 10.37 -12.46 12.95
CA THR A 382 9.13 -11.67 12.96
C THR A 382 7.93 -12.44 13.52
N SER A 383 7.88 -13.77 13.51
CA SER A 383 6.83 -14.51 14.24
C SER A 383 7.01 -14.44 15.76
N ASP A 384 8.24 -14.43 16.26
CA ASP A 384 8.55 -14.19 17.68
C ASP A 384 8.28 -12.73 18.10
N ILE A 385 8.28 -11.78 17.16
CA ILE A 385 7.94 -10.37 17.40
C ILE A 385 6.42 -10.14 17.27
N LEU A 386 5.76 -10.73 16.28
CA LEU A 386 4.33 -10.50 15.98
C LEU A 386 3.38 -11.34 16.85
N ASN A 387 3.84 -12.46 17.43
CA ASN A 387 3.05 -13.26 18.38
C ASN A 387 3.13 -12.73 19.81
N ASN A 388 4.07 -11.82 20.09
CA ASN A 388 4.08 -11.07 21.33
C ASN A 388 3.33 -9.77 21.06
N ASN A 389 2.12 -9.65 21.60
CA ASN A 389 1.33 -8.41 21.65
C ASN A 389 2.02 -7.33 22.49
N SER A 390 3.26 -6.96 22.16
CA SER A 390 4.03 -5.94 22.85
C SER A 390 4.56 -4.94 21.82
N ASP A 391 3.83 -3.82 21.66
CA ASP A 391 4.20 -2.44 21.28
C ASP A 391 5.47 -2.13 20.43
N ASN A 392 6.06 -3.09 19.70
CA ASN A 392 7.37 -2.99 19.06
C ASN A 392 7.38 -3.38 17.57
N ASP A 393 6.22 -3.28 16.89
CA ASP A 393 5.96 -3.60 15.47
C ASP A 393 6.71 -2.73 14.44
N LEU A 394 8.03 -2.57 14.57
CA LEU A 394 8.83 -1.74 13.67
C LEU A 394 10.30 -2.16 13.62
N LEU A 395 10.79 -2.37 12.39
CA LEU A 395 12.16 -2.74 12.04
C LEU A 395 12.83 -1.67 11.17
N LEU A 396 14.15 -1.52 11.32
CA LEU A 396 14.99 -0.65 10.49
C LEU A 396 15.95 -1.50 9.66
N PHE A 397 15.95 -1.31 8.34
CA PHE A 397 16.75 -2.12 7.42
C PHE A 397 17.29 -1.32 6.22
N PRO A 398 18.55 -1.50 5.79
CA PRO A 398 19.59 -2.27 6.46
C PRO A 398 19.97 -1.65 7.81
N ASN A 399 20.54 -2.44 8.72
CA ASN A 399 21.12 -1.92 9.96
C ASN A 399 22.22 -2.89 10.42
N PRO A 400 23.52 -2.56 10.25
CA PRO A 400 24.05 -1.24 9.86
C PRO A 400 23.72 -0.84 8.41
N ALA A 401 23.63 0.46 8.16
CA ALA A 401 23.30 1.03 6.85
C ALA A 401 24.35 2.04 6.37
N SER A 402 24.61 2.06 5.07
CA SER A 402 25.56 2.99 4.45
C SER A 402 24.90 4.02 3.52
N SER A 403 23.73 3.70 2.95
CA SER A 403 23.06 4.55 1.95
C SER A 403 21.68 5.02 2.41
N TYR A 404 20.85 4.10 2.88
CA TYR A 404 19.50 4.40 3.35
C TYR A 404 19.08 3.40 4.43
N ILE A 405 18.02 3.73 5.16
CA ILE A 405 17.28 2.88 6.08
C ILE A 405 15.81 2.91 5.69
N GLU A 406 15.26 1.75 5.42
CA GLU A 406 13.86 1.45 5.30
C GLU A 406 13.27 1.04 6.65
N ILE A 407 12.04 1.48 6.89
CA ILE A 407 11.24 1.27 8.08
C ILE A 407 10.17 0.28 7.69
N ILE A 408 10.34 -0.93 8.16
CA ILE A 408 9.44 -2.04 7.89
C ILE A 408 8.50 -2.15 9.08
N THR A 409 7.23 -1.90 8.83
CA THR A 409 6.18 -1.93 9.86
C THR A 409 4.85 -2.24 9.21
N SER A 410 3.95 -2.90 9.94
CA SER A 410 2.55 -3.07 9.54
C SER A 410 1.73 -1.79 9.74
N LYS A 411 2.33 -0.78 10.39
CA LYS A 411 1.69 0.48 10.77
C LYS A 411 2.10 1.62 9.83
N PRO A 412 1.19 2.53 9.46
CA PRO A 412 1.58 3.72 8.70
C PRO A 412 2.62 4.56 9.46
N VAL A 413 3.72 4.89 8.80
CA VAL A 413 4.74 5.80 9.32
C VAL A 413 4.28 7.25 9.09
N ILE A 414 4.07 8.00 10.17
CA ILE A 414 3.65 9.41 10.15
C ILE A 414 4.88 10.32 10.01
N SER A 415 5.89 10.11 10.84
CA SER A 415 7.13 10.86 10.80
C SER A 415 8.31 10.06 11.30
N VAL A 416 9.50 10.46 10.88
CA VAL A 416 10.75 9.83 11.29
C VAL A 416 11.77 10.92 11.52
N SER A 417 12.25 11.04 12.75
CA SER A 417 13.30 11.97 13.14
C SER A 417 14.58 11.22 13.44
N LEU A 418 15.61 11.52 12.66
CA LEU A 418 16.97 11.05 12.86
C LEU A 418 17.71 11.96 13.83
N LEU A 419 18.21 11.41 14.92
CA LEU A 419 18.91 12.09 16.00
C LEU A 419 20.35 11.57 16.10
N ASN A 420 21.30 12.47 16.34
CA ASN A 420 22.68 12.10 16.69
C ASN A 420 22.78 11.54 18.12
N SER A 421 23.97 11.09 18.53
CA SER A 421 24.23 10.55 19.88
C SER A 421 23.97 11.54 21.02
N ASN A 422 23.88 12.84 20.72
CA ASN A 422 23.57 13.90 21.67
C ASN A 422 22.07 14.26 21.69
N GLY A 423 21.23 13.52 20.96
CA GLY A 423 19.79 13.75 20.87
C GLY A 423 19.39 14.92 19.97
N GLN A 424 20.31 15.49 19.18
CA GLN A 424 20.00 16.59 18.27
C GLN A 424 19.45 16.04 16.94
N PRO A 425 18.36 16.60 16.41
CA PRO A 425 17.82 16.19 15.13
C PRO A 425 18.74 16.60 13.98
N ILE A 426 19.07 15.61 13.15
CA ILE A 426 19.82 15.77 11.90
C ILE A 426 18.86 15.94 10.73
N GLN A 427 17.81 15.10 10.70
CA GLN A 427 16.83 15.08 9.62
C GLN A 427 15.48 14.60 10.14
N THR A 428 14.39 15.16 9.64
CA THR A 428 13.05 14.62 9.84
C THR A 428 12.37 14.42 8.49
N ILE A 429 11.84 13.22 8.25
CA ILE A 429 11.00 12.90 7.10
C ILE A 429 9.57 12.61 7.58
N ARG A 430 8.59 12.80 6.71
CA ARG A 430 7.17 12.56 7.01
C ARG A 430 6.55 11.68 5.95
N ASN A 431 5.64 10.80 6.37
CA ASN A 431 4.88 9.90 5.50
C ASN A 431 5.75 9.13 4.50
N ASN A 432 6.94 8.75 4.94
CA ASN A 432 7.92 8.04 4.13
C ASN A 432 8.60 6.98 5.00
N ASN A 433 8.76 5.81 4.42
CA ASN A 433 9.26 4.62 5.08
C ASN A 433 10.77 4.51 4.87
N GLN A 434 11.41 5.43 4.15
CA GLN A 434 12.83 5.36 3.83
C GLN A 434 13.56 6.66 4.20
N VAL A 435 14.59 6.52 5.03
CA VAL A 435 15.52 7.57 5.48
C VAL A 435 16.84 7.43 4.75
N MET A 436 17.27 8.47 4.04
CA MET A 436 18.59 8.49 3.39
C MET A 436 19.69 8.86 4.39
N LEU A 437 20.89 8.30 4.22
CA LEU A 437 22.03 8.49 5.13
C LEU A 437 23.25 9.13 4.45
N ASN A 438 23.11 9.61 3.21
CA ASN A 438 24.20 10.23 2.46
C ASN A 438 24.75 11.46 3.19
N GLY A 439 26.07 11.48 3.44
CA GLY A 439 26.74 12.56 4.15
C GLY A 439 26.59 12.50 5.68
N ILE A 440 25.94 11.47 6.21
CA ILE A 440 25.89 11.20 7.65
C ILE A 440 27.13 10.40 8.04
N PRO A 441 27.95 10.86 8.99
CA PRO A 441 29.16 10.14 9.41
C PRO A 441 28.85 8.73 9.94
N ALA A 442 29.82 7.83 9.83
CA ALA A 442 29.73 6.53 10.48
C ALA A 442 29.57 6.69 12.00
N GLY A 443 28.63 5.98 12.60
CA GLY A 443 28.30 6.18 14.01
C GLY A 443 26.97 5.56 14.44
N ILE A 444 26.64 5.75 15.72
CA ILE A 444 25.39 5.30 16.32
C ILE A 444 24.39 6.46 16.30
N TYR A 445 23.18 6.16 15.86
CA TYR A 445 22.09 7.11 15.73
C TYR A 445 20.82 6.58 16.37
N ILE A 446 19.93 7.52 16.72
CA ILE A 446 18.61 7.23 17.24
C ILE A 446 17.59 7.71 16.21
N MET A 447 16.60 6.88 15.92
CA MET A 447 15.49 7.18 15.05
C MET A 447 14.21 7.19 15.88
N LEU A 448 13.52 8.32 15.91
CA LEU A 448 12.20 8.46 16.53
C LEU A 448 11.15 8.40 15.42
N ILE A 449 10.27 7.41 15.49
CA ILE A 449 9.38 7.04 14.40
C ILE A 449 7.96 7.09 14.91
N GLU A 450 7.22 8.08 14.47
CA GLU A 450 5.81 8.23 14.80
C GLU A 450 5.00 7.30 13.89
N THR A 451 4.28 6.36 14.50
CA THR A 451 3.25 5.55 13.85
C THR A 451 1.87 5.94 14.38
N ASP A 452 0.82 5.36 13.81
CA ASP A 452 -0.59 5.59 14.15
C ASP A 452 -0.99 5.39 15.61
N ASN A 453 -0.24 4.59 16.37
CA ASN A 453 -0.52 4.30 17.78
C ASN A 453 0.42 5.03 18.75
N TYR A 454 1.74 4.91 18.58
CA TYR A 454 2.74 5.47 19.50
C TYR A 454 4.07 5.78 18.80
N PRO A 455 4.84 6.79 19.29
CA PRO A 455 6.20 7.02 18.81
C PRO A 455 7.13 5.89 19.24
N VAL A 456 7.81 5.29 18.27
CA VAL A 456 8.76 4.20 18.44
C VAL A 456 10.18 4.75 18.33
N VAL A 457 11.02 4.44 19.30
CA VAL A 457 12.44 4.80 19.25
C VAL A 457 13.28 3.58 18.88
N ARG A 458 14.16 3.73 17.90
CA ARG A 458 15.06 2.67 17.43
C ARG A 458 16.48 3.19 17.30
N LYS A 459 17.44 2.37 17.73
CA LYS A 459 18.86 2.60 17.50
C LYS A 459 19.28 1.97 16.18
N PHE A 460 20.14 2.64 15.44
CA PHE A 460 20.79 2.06 14.27
C PHE A 460 22.23 2.54 14.12
N VAL A 461 22.96 1.89 13.22
CA VAL A 461 24.37 2.16 12.94
C VAL A 461 24.54 2.60 11.49
N VAL A 462 25.22 3.73 11.28
CA VAL A 462 25.70 4.18 9.97
C VAL A 462 27.12 3.66 9.76
N GLN A 463 27.42 3.09 8.60
CA GLN A 463 28.75 2.58 8.20
C GLN A 463 29.37 3.39 7.07
#